data_AF-A0A512CE69-F1
#
_entry.id   AF-A0A512CE69-F1
#
_cell.length_a   1.000
_cell.length_b   1.000
_cell.length_c   1.000
_cell.angle_alpha   90.00
_cell.angle_beta   90.00
_cell.angle_gamma   90.00
#
_symmetry.space_group_name_H-M   'P 1'
#
loop_
_entity.id
_entity.type
_entity.pdbx_description
1 polymer ?
#
loop_
_entity_poly.entity_id
_entity_poly.type
_entity_poly.pdbx_seq_one_letter_code
_entity_poly.pdbx_strand_id
1 'polypeptide(L)'
;MENATSTPENQDKKSSLISERNYIFIHIAAIVIIMLATLIFIVPGMETTNYTFANGFVVIVALSFIYGLIARHISPKVKDRNPNFNPYHTFFFRGTVILSIILVIFAVLGALFVYVEHDNLFQAVGLATTVIWIALFFIYFMWSVYHYNINYGLTDQDWQRIYDFRDMHSKGIPVKPSDLEMPEYNPYKSQTFGLPPGTVRGMIAFTLLMGGMSLLIVSFGTQYSGVDAALLSQQFEFFETAFLMMIAFYFGDKSLKYLRDRWTPKQMNNQNGPSNQSESGTSNPSGQANYSSIPMDNMEIDNAYFEEEDRNFSIENGLLKEETPAATQQRSILSTSFETQPEISLHREEYVQIKDNTNSKLLSDMDIRIALDELEEKDNIKISLPVIKAIVKVESAGRGHLSDGRAKILFEGHKFWYWLKKFNKDPKALSVGNEDIIYEKWTRTHYRVGIKEYDRLEKARKIDPKAAIYATSWGLFQILGENLEHNIKSRNYQSVEEFEARQHESEYFHFLDFLAFIKIKKVRGKTLINYISEENEGNYDWESFAYGYNGSGYKVNEYHTKMKHFYEQFKKEQTWTA
;
A
#
# COMPACT_ATOMS: atom_id res chain seq x y z
N MET A 1 -45.13 -25.20 -49.10
CA MET A 1 -43.91 -24.66 -48.45
C MET A 1 -43.96 -25.18 -47.03
N GLU A 2 -43.39 -26.37 -46.83
CA GLU A 2 -42.04 -26.57 -46.26
C GLU A 2 -42.00 -26.15 -44.78
N ASN A 3 -41.42 -26.87 -43.83
CA ASN A 3 -40.78 -28.17 -43.74
C ASN A 3 -40.55 -28.34 -42.23
N ALA A 4 -40.96 -29.45 -41.61
CA ALA A 4 -40.44 -29.85 -40.31
C ALA A 4 -40.76 -31.33 -40.07
N THR A 5 -39.97 -32.18 -40.72
CA THR A 5 -39.90 -33.62 -40.49
C THR A 5 -39.33 -33.93 -39.11
N SER A 6 -40.05 -34.78 -38.40
CA SER A 6 -39.67 -35.44 -37.16
C SER A 6 -38.81 -36.68 -37.39
N THR A 7 -38.09 -37.09 -36.33
CA THR A 7 -37.45 -38.40 -36.01
C THR A 7 -35.99 -38.63 -36.46
N PRO A 8 -35.28 -39.63 -35.92
CA PRO A 8 -34.94 -39.86 -34.50
C PRO A 8 -33.45 -40.26 -34.34
N GLU A 9 -32.78 -40.03 -33.21
CA GLU A 9 -31.49 -40.72 -32.99
C GLU A 9 -31.15 -40.92 -31.51
N ASN A 10 -31.36 -42.17 -31.08
CA ASN A 10 -30.73 -42.72 -29.90
C ASN A 10 -30.22 -44.10 -30.31
N GLN A 11 -29.00 -44.15 -30.86
CA GLN A 11 -28.21 -45.38 -31.00
C GLN A 11 -26.77 -45.00 -31.37
N ASP A 12 -25.97 -44.65 -30.37
CA ASP A 12 -24.56 -45.07 -30.35
C ASP A 12 -23.98 -44.99 -28.94
N LYS A 13 -24.16 -46.08 -28.21
CA LYS A 13 -23.49 -46.34 -26.94
C LYS A 13 -22.83 -47.71 -27.04
N LYS A 14 -21.68 -47.81 -27.71
CA LYS A 14 -20.72 -48.93 -27.52
C LYS A 14 -19.33 -48.68 -28.11
N SER A 15 -18.48 -47.96 -27.38
CA SER A 15 -17.02 -48.18 -27.20
C SER A 15 -16.40 -46.84 -26.72
N SER A 16 -16.16 -46.66 -25.43
CA SER A 16 -14.93 -47.13 -24.81
C SER A 16 -15.10 -47.05 -23.29
N LEU A 17 -15.30 -48.20 -22.65
CA LEU A 17 -15.13 -48.37 -21.21
C LEU A 17 -13.62 -48.42 -20.89
N ILE A 18 -12.89 -47.38 -21.26
CA ILE A 18 -11.56 -47.11 -20.71
C ILE A 18 -11.76 -45.88 -19.83
N SER A 19 -12.07 -46.15 -18.56
CA SER A 19 -12.15 -45.15 -17.50
C SER A 19 -10.99 -44.17 -17.62
N GLU A 20 -11.23 -42.86 -17.49
CA GLU A 20 -10.19 -41.81 -17.50
C GLU A 20 -8.98 -42.14 -16.61
N ARG A 21 -9.19 -42.96 -15.56
CA ARG A 21 -8.14 -43.47 -14.67
C ARG A 21 -7.12 -44.36 -15.38
N ASN A 22 -7.55 -45.22 -16.31
CA ASN A 22 -6.67 -46.13 -17.05
C ASN A 22 -5.82 -45.39 -18.09
N TYR A 23 -6.31 -44.25 -18.60
CA TYR A 23 -5.59 -43.44 -19.59
C TYR A 23 -4.29 -42.84 -19.02
N ILE A 24 -4.31 -42.45 -17.75
CA ILE A 24 -3.13 -41.93 -17.03
C ILE A 24 -2.08 -43.02 -16.85
N PHE A 25 -2.50 -44.20 -16.39
CA PHE A 25 -1.59 -45.33 -16.19
C PHE A 25 -0.92 -45.75 -17.50
N ILE A 26 -1.62 -45.68 -18.63
CA ILE A 26 -1.05 -45.94 -19.96
C ILE A 26 -0.01 -44.88 -20.32
N HIS A 27 -0.26 -43.59 -20.06
CA HIS A 27 0.70 -42.53 -20.37
C HIS A 27 1.93 -42.56 -19.45
N ILE A 28 1.75 -42.83 -18.16
CA ILE A 28 2.86 -43.02 -17.22
C ILE A 28 3.69 -44.24 -17.65
N ALA A 29 3.05 -45.35 -17.99
CA ALA A 29 3.75 -46.54 -18.49
C ALA A 29 4.53 -46.24 -19.78
N ALA A 30 3.96 -45.48 -20.72
CA ALA A 30 4.65 -45.07 -21.94
C ALA A 30 5.91 -44.21 -21.65
N ILE A 31 5.81 -43.25 -20.73
CA ILE A 31 6.96 -42.42 -20.33
C ILE A 31 8.06 -43.27 -19.68
N VAL A 32 7.69 -44.22 -18.83
CA VAL A 32 8.63 -45.15 -18.20
C VAL A 32 9.30 -46.07 -19.22
N ILE A 33 8.56 -46.55 -20.22
CA ILE A 33 9.11 -47.36 -21.32
C ILE A 33 10.10 -46.55 -22.16
N ILE A 34 9.79 -45.29 -22.47
CA ILE A 34 10.69 -44.40 -23.22
C ILE A 34 11.95 -44.10 -22.39
N MET A 35 11.82 -43.90 -21.08
CA MET A 35 12.95 -43.74 -20.16
C MET A 35 13.86 -44.98 -20.16
N LEU A 36 13.29 -46.18 -20.06
CA LEU A 36 14.04 -47.43 -20.13
C LEU A 36 14.71 -47.64 -21.50
N ALA A 37 14.01 -47.34 -22.59
CA ALA A 37 14.57 -47.47 -23.94
C ALA A 37 15.73 -46.50 -24.18
N THR A 38 15.62 -45.26 -23.71
CA THR A 38 16.71 -44.27 -23.82
C THR A 38 17.92 -44.67 -22.96
N LEU A 39 17.71 -45.15 -21.73
CA LEU A 39 18.76 -45.67 -20.85
C LEU A 39 19.48 -46.91 -21.42
N ILE A 40 18.77 -47.81 -22.10
CA ILE A 40 19.33 -49.08 -22.59
C ILE A 40 19.96 -48.95 -23.99
N PHE A 41 19.38 -48.14 -24.88
CA PHE A 41 19.80 -48.11 -26.28
C PHE A 41 20.60 -46.87 -26.68
N ILE A 42 20.38 -45.73 -26.02
CA ILE A 42 20.98 -44.45 -26.43
C ILE A 42 22.15 -44.11 -25.53
N VAL A 43 21.97 -44.20 -24.20
CA VAL A 43 23.03 -43.84 -23.26
C VAL A 43 24.30 -44.68 -23.46
N PRO A 44 24.26 -46.01 -23.69
CA PRO A 44 25.49 -46.79 -23.90
C PRO A 44 26.25 -46.45 -25.19
N GLY A 45 25.61 -45.77 -26.16
CA GLY A 45 26.26 -45.30 -27.38
C GLY A 45 27.06 -44.00 -27.23
N MET A 46 27.01 -43.37 -26.04
CA MET A 46 27.76 -42.15 -25.74
C MET A 46 29.17 -42.43 -25.22
N GLU A 47 30.06 -41.43 -25.24
CA GLU A 47 31.39 -41.53 -24.64
C GLU A 47 31.30 -41.82 -23.13
N THR A 48 32.23 -42.64 -22.62
CA THR A 48 32.19 -43.21 -21.27
C THR A 48 32.20 -42.17 -20.15
N THR A 49 32.74 -40.97 -20.42
CA THR A 49 32.77 -39.82 -19.51
C THR A 49 31.39 -39.20 -19.28
N ASN A 50 30.45 -39.39 -20.21
CA ASN A 50 29.14 -38.76 -20.20
C ASN A 50 28.01 -39.67 -19.70
N TYR A 51 28.29 -40.94 -19.37
CA TYR A 51 27.25 -41.90 -18.97
C TYR A 51 26.51 -41.49 -17.69
N THR A 52 27.23 -41.02 -16.68
CA THR A 52 26.64 -40.56 -15.41
C THR A 52 25.74 -39.34 -15.63
N PHE A 53 26.18 -38.39 -16.46
CA PHE A 53 25.40 -37.23 -16.84
C PHE A 53 24.14 -37.61 -17.64
N ALA A 54 24.29 -38.46 -18.65
CA ALA A 54 23.20 -38.90 -19.52
C ALA A 54 22.12 -39.70 -18.76
N ASN A 55 22.55 -40.60 -17.87
CA ASN A 55 21.63 -41.36 -17.02
C ASN A 55 20.83 -40.43 -16.09
N GLY A 56 21.50 -39.47 -15.44
CA GLY A 56 20.83 -38.50 -14.57
C GLY A 56 19.83 -37.62 -15.33
N PHE A 57 20.21 -37.14 -16.52
CA PHE A 57 19.36 -36.29 -17.35
C PHE A 57 18.07 -37.00 -17.79
N VAL A 58 18.18 -38.24 -18.28
CA VAL A 58 17.03 -39.03 -18.73
C VAL A 58 16.01 -39.25 -17.60
N VAL A 59 16.50 -39.54 -16.38
CA VAL A 59 15.64 -39.77 -15.21
C VAL A 59 14.91 -38.48 -14.79
N ILE A 60 15.61 -37.35 -14.75
CA ILE A 60 15.03 -36.06 -14.37
C ILE A 60 13.94 -35.63 -15.37
N VAL A 61 14.20 -35.80 -16.67
CA VAL A 61 13.23 -35.48 -17.72
C VAL A 61 11.98 -36.35 -17.58
N ALA A 62 12.14 -37.66 -17.37
CA ALA A 62 11.02 -38.57 -17.20
C ALA A 62 10.19 -38.26 -15.94
N LEU A 63 10.82 -37.96 -14.81
CA LEU A 63 10.14 -37.53 -13.58
C LEU A 63 9.37 -36.21 -13.79
N SER A 64 9.93 -35.28 -14.54
CA SER A 64 9.28 -34.00 -14.86
C SER A 64 8.01 -34.19 -15.70
N PHE A 65 8.05 -35.08 -16.70
CA PHE A 65 6.87 -35.42 -17.49
C PHE A 65 5.80 -36.14 -16.66
N ILE A 66 6.19 -37.06 -15.77
CA ILE A 66 5.26 -37.75 -14.86
C ILE A 66 4.58 -36.74 -13.93
N TYR A 67 5.34 -35.83 -13.33
CA TYR A 67 4.80 -34.76 -12.47
C TYR A 67 3.81 -33.87 -13.23
N GLY A 68 4.15 -33.43 -14.45
CA GLY A 68 3.25 -32.63 -15.29
C GLY A 68 1.94 -33.35 -15.64
N LEU A 69 1.99 -34.66 -15.87
CA LEU A 69 0.82 -35.48 -16.19
C LEU A 69 -0.10 -35.67 -14.98
N ILE A 70 0.49 -35.89 -13.80
CA ILE A 70 -0.22 -35.96 -12.52
C ILE A 70 -0.87 -34.61 -12.19
N ALA A 71 -0.12 -33.51 -12.28
CA ALA A 71 -0.62 -32.16 -12.03
C ALA A 71 -1.81 -31.80 -12.93
N ARG A 72 -1.74 -32.17 -14.22
CA ARG A 72 -2.81 -31.94 -15.19
C ARG A 72 -4.08 -32.74 -14.87
N HIS A 73 -3.95 -33.90 -14.24
CA HIS A 73 -5.09 -34.75 -13.92
C HIS A 73 -5.72 -34.44 -12.56
N ILE A 74 -4.90 -34.04 -11.57
CA ILE A 74 -5.37 -33.62 -10.24
C ILE A 74 -5.97 -32.21 -10.28
N SER A 75 -5.56 -31.36 -11.24
CA SER A 75 -6.15 -30.03 -11.40
C SER A 75 -7.63 -30.15 -11.80
N PRO A 76 -8.56 -29.57 -11.02
CA PRO A 76 -9.97 -29.59 -11.38
C PRO A 76 -10.16 -28.95 -12.76
N LYS A 77 -10.94 -29.59 -13.64
CA LYS A 77 -11.40 -28.99 -14.91
C LYS A 77 -12.37 -27.85 -14.55
N VAL A 78 -11.84 -26.68 -14.24
CA VAL A 78 -12.64 -25.46 -14.03
C VAL A 78 -13.32 -25.14 -15.37
N LYS A 79 -14.65 -25.03 -15.37
CA LYS A 79 -15.35 -24.42 -16.50
C LYS A 79 -14.98 -22.94 -16.48
N ASP A 80 -14.16 -22.48 -17.43
CA ASP A 80 -13.82 -21.06 -17.60
C ASP A 80 -15.10 -20.25 -17.86
N ARG A 81 -15.77 -19.83 -16.78
CA ARG A 81 -16.95 -18.97 -16.78
C ARG A 81 -16.66 -17.67 -16.04
N ASN A 82 -15.42 -17.19 -16.12
CA ASN A 82 -15.04 -15.89 -15.59
C ASN A 82 -15.34 -14.81 -16.66
N PRO A 83 -16.24 -13.83 -16.42
CA PRO A 83 -16.46 -12.69 -17.31
C PRO A 83 -15.21 -11.81 -17.48
N ASN A 84 -14.24 -11.87 -16.56
CA ASN A 84 -12.96 -11.17 -16.64
C ASN A 84 -11.82 -12.03 -17.22
N PHE A 85 -12.14 -13.10 -17.96
CA PHE A 85 -11.13 -13.95 -18.60
C PHE A 85 -10.37 -13.17 -19.69
N ASN A 86 -9.23 -12.58 -19.32
CA ASN A 86 -8.29 -12.02 -20.27
C ASN A 86 -7.55 -13.18 -20.98
N PRO A 87 -7.54 -13.28 -22.33
CA PRO A 87 -6.85 -14.37 -23.04
C PRO A 87 -5.35 -14.46 -22.71
N TYR A 88 -4.71 -13.34 -22.35
CA TYR A 88 -3.30 -13.31 -21.96
C TYR A 88 -3.03 -13.78 -20.53
N HIS A 89 -4.07 -13.97 -19.72
CA HIS A 89 -4.00 -14.43 -18.34
C HIS A 89 -3.35 -15.81 -18.23
N THR A 90 -3.91 -16.79 -18.96
CA THR A 90 -3.41 -18.16 -18.95
C THR A 90 -2.02 -18.26 -19.57
N PHE A 91 -1.72 -17.43 -20.56
CA PHE A 91 -0.39 -17.34 -21.15
C PHE A 91 0.66 -16.82 -20.17
N PHE A 92 0.36 -15.74 -19.44
CA PHE A 92 1.28 -15.14 -18.49
C PHE A 92 1.59 -16.09 -17.32
N PHE A 93 0.58 -16.66 -16.68
CA PHE A 93 0.79 -17.56 -15.53
C PHE A 93 1.35 -18.92 -15.90
N ARG A 94 0.95 -19.49 -17.05
CA ARG A 94 1.63 -20.71 -17.53
C ARG A 94 3.06 -20.40 -17.98
N GLY A 95 3.29 -19.22 -18.57
CA GLY A 95 4.60 -18.75 -18.99
C GLY A 95 5.57 -18.58 -17.83
N THR A 96 5.14 -18.04 -16.69
CA THR A 96 5.99 -17.89 -15.49
C THR A 96 6.34 -19.23 -14.86
N VAL A 97 5.40 -20.18 -14.83
CA VAL A 97 5.69 -21.55 -14.37
C VAL A 97 6.69 -22.24 -15.30
N ILE A 98 6.51 -22.13 -16.62
CA ILE A 98 7.45 -22.68 -17.61
C ILE A 98 8.84 -22.05 -17.45
N LEU A 99 8.91 -20.72 -17.34
CA LEU A 99 10.17 -19.99 -17.10
C LEU A 99 10.85 -20.45 -15.81
N SER A 100 10.09 -20.66 -14.75
CA SER A 100 10.63 -21.11 -13.46
C SER A 100 11.17 -22.54 -13.53
N ILE A 101 10.47 -23.43 -14.23
CA ILE A 101 10.97 -24.79 -14.50
C ILE A 101 12.26 -24.74 -15.30
N ILE A 102 12.33 -23.89 -16.33
CA ILE A 102 13.53 -23.67 -17.14
C ILE A 102 14.68 -23.16 -16.27
N LEU A 103 14.44 -22.19 -15.39
CA LEU A 103 15.44 -21.67 -14.45
C LEU A 103 15.96 -22.75 -13.51
N VAL A 104 15.09 -23.62 -12.98
CA VAL A 104 15.51 -24.75 -12.13
C VAL A 104 16.35 -25.76 -12.92
N ILE A 105 15.99 -26.04 -14.18
CA ILE A 105 16.81 -26.91 -15.04
C ILE A 105 18.19 -26.29 -15.27
N PHE A 106 18.26 -24.99 -15.59
CA PHE A 106 19.52 -24.27 -15.70
C PHE A 106 20.30 -24.23 -14.39
N ALA A 107 19.63 -24.16 -13.24
CA ALA A 107 20.27 -24.24 -11.93
C ALA A 107 20.97 -25.59 -11.73
N VAL A 108 20.27 -26.68 -12.03
CA VAL A 108 20.80 -28.05 -11.89
C VAL A 108 21.95 -28.28 -12.88
N LEU A 109 21.79 -27.86 -14.14
CA LEU A 109 22.84 -27.98 -15.15
C LEU A 109 24.06 -27.11 -14.81
N GLY A 110 23.84 -25.88 -14.36
CA GLY A 110 24.91 -24.98 -13.93
C GLY A 110 25.65 -25.50 -12.70
N ALA A 111 24.93 -26.06 -11.72
CA ALA A 111 25.53 -26.71 -10.56
C ALA A 111 26.35 -27.94 -10.96
N LEU A 112 25.84 -28.77 -11.89
CA LEU A 112 26.57 -29.92 -12.39
C LEU A 112 27.82 -29.51 -13.16
N PHE A 113 27.74 -28.47 -14.00
CA PHE A 113 28.90 -27.91 -14.70
C PHE A 113 29.98 -27.42 -13.73
N VAL A 114 29.59 -26.65 -12.71
CA VAL A 114 30.51 -26.17 -11.67
C VAL A 114 31.14 -27.34 -10.91
N TYR A 115 30.36 -28.39 -10.62
CA TYR A 115 30.88 -29.57 -9.95
C TYR A 115 31.90 -30.33 -10.81
N VAL A 116 31.65 -30.49 -12.11
CA VAL A 116 32.56 -31.19 -13.02
C VAL A 116 33.84 -30.40 -13.31
N GLU A 117 33.73 -29.08 -13.46
CA GLU A 117 34.87 -28.22 -13.82
C GLU A 117 35.75 -27.85 -12.62
N HIS A 118 35.15 -27.59 -11.46
CA HIS A 118 35.86 -27.07 -10.27
C HIS A 118 36.02 -28.09 -9.14
N ASP A 119 35.45 -29.30 -9.26
CA ASP A 119 35.41 -30.35 -8.22
C ASP A 119 34.92 -29.83 -6.84
N ASN A 120 34.13 -28.75 -6.85
CA ASN A 120 33.68 -28.05 -5.66
C ASN A 120 32.18 -28.23 -5.45
N LEU A 121 31.82 -29.24 -4.66
CA LEU A 121 30.43 -29.54 -4.33
C LEU A 121 29.71 -28.36 -3.67
N PHE A 122 30.38 -27.62 -2.81
CA PHE A 122 29.76 -26.53 -2.05
C PHE A 122 29.40 -25.33 -2.94
N GLN A 123 30.27 -24.99 -3.90
CA GLN A 123 29.98 -23.92 -4.86
C GLN A 123 28.80 -24.30 -5.76
N ALA A 124 28.73 -25.55 -6.21
CA ALA A 124 27.61 -26.08 -6.98
C ALA A 124 26.29 -26.01 -6.18
N VAL A 125 26.31 -26.42 -4.90
CA VAL A 125 25.12 -26.40 -4.04
C VAL A 125 24.67 -24.97 -3.72
N GLY A 126 25.59 -24.03 -3.48
CA GLY A 126 25.24 -22.62 -3.26
C GLY A 126 24.59 -21.99 -4.49
N LEU A 127 25.19 -22.19 -5.68
CA LEU A 127 24.60 -21.73 -6.93
C LEU A 127 23.21 -22.34 -7.18
N ALA A 128 23.04 -23.64 -6.95
CA ALA A 128 21.74 -24.28 -7.06
C ALA A 128 20.72 -23.66 -6.09
N THR A 129 21.11 -23.44 -4.84
CA THR A 129 20.24 -22.89 -3.78
C THR A 129 19.72 -21.50 -4.14
N THR A 130 20.57 -20.61 -4.65
CA THR A 130 20.16 -19.25 -5.05
C THR A 130 19.21 -19.26 -6.23
N VAL A 131 19.54 -20.01 -7.29
CA VAL A 131 18.72 -20.02 -8.50
C VAL A 131 17.38 -20.71 -8.25
N ILE A 132 17.35 -21.80 -7.49
CA ILE A 132 16.10 -22.46 -7.06
C ILE A 132 15.26 -21.51 -6.21
N TRP A 133 15.88 -20.78 -5.26
CA TRP A 133 15.17 -19.80 -4.46
C TRP A 133 14.55 -18.69 -5.31
N ILE A 134 15.30 -18.13 -6.27
CA ILE A 134 14.80 -17.10 -7.19
C ILE A 134 13.60 -17.63 -7.98
N ALA A 135 13.67 -18.86 -8.48
CA ALA A 135 12.55 -19.48 -9.19
C ALA A 135 11.31 -19.63 -8.28
N LEU A 136 11.48 -20.13 -7.05
CA LEU A 136 10.39 -20.25 -6.07
C LEU A 136 9.80 -18.89 -5.69
N PHE A 137 10.65 -17.88 -5.52
CA PHE A 137 10.25 -16.50 -5.27
C PHE A 137 9.37 -15.97 -6.40
N PHE A 138 9.77 -16.15 -7.66
CA PHE A 138 8.99 -15.68 -8.80
C PHE A 138 7.62 -16.38 -8.89
N ILE A 139 7.58 -17.70 -8.66
CA ILE A 139 6.32 -18.46 -8.63
C ILE A 139 5.39 -17.89 -7.57
N TYR A 140 5.88 -17.73 -6.34
CA TYR A 140 5.07 -17.23 -5.22
C TYR A 140 4.64 -15.78 -5.43
N PHE A 141 5.55 -14.91 -5.87
CA PHE A 141 5.25 -13.50 -6.12
C PHE A 141 4.16 -13.35 -7.18
N MET A 142 4.28 -14.05 -8.30
CA MET A 142 3.26 -14.04 -9.35
C MET A 142 1.93 -14.62 -8.88
N TRP A 143 1.96 -15.74 -8.16
CA TRP A 143 0.74 -16.30 -7.57
C TRP A 143 0.08 -15.32 -6.60
N SER A 144 0.86 -14.62 -5.77
CA SER A 144 0.32 -13.66 -4.79
C SER A 144 -0.35 -12.47 -5.49
N VAL A 145 0.31 -11.90 -6.51
CA VAL A 145 -0.27 -10.81 -7.30
C VAL A 145 -1.54 -11.26 -8.00
N TYR A 146 -1.55 -12.49 -8.54
CA TYR A 146 -2.75 -13.06 -9.14
C TYR A 146 -3.90 -13.16 -8.14
N HIS A 147 -3.64 -13.84 -7.03
CA HIS A 147 -4.66 -14.18 -6.06
C HIS A 147 -5.31 -12.92 -5.48
N TYR A 148 -4.52 -11.90 -5.13
CA TYR A 148 -5.06 -10.70 -4.52
C TYR A 148 -5.50 -9.64 -5.52
N ASN A 149 -4.72 -9.35 -6.57
CA ASN A 149 -5.04 -8.22 -7.46
C ASN A 149 -6.02 -8.58 -8.57
N ILE A 150 -6.02 -9.83 -9.02
CA ILE A 150 -6.85 -10.28 -10.14
C ILE A 150 -8.06 -11.07 -9.61
N ASN A 151 -7.85 -11.98 -8.66
CA ASN A 151 -8.93 -12.79 -8.07
C ASN A 151 -9.54 -12.17 -6.80
N TYR A 152 -9.12 -10.96 -6.40
CA TYR A 152 -9.63 -10.23 -5.23
C TYR A 152 -9.54 -11.01 -3.89
N GLY A 153 -8.57 -11.91 -3.77
CA GLY A 153 -8.35 -12.75 -2.58
C GLY A 153 -9.23 -14.00 -2.53
N LEU A 154 -10.02 -14.28 -3.58
CA LEU A 154 -10.81 -15.50 -3.69
C LEU A 154 -10.08 -16.58 -4.49
N THR A 155 -10.41 -17.84 -4.23
CA THR A 155 -9.91 -18.95 -5.06
C THR A 155 -10.77 -19.13 -6.31
N ASP A 156 -10.24 -19.80 -7.33
CA ASP A 156 -11.01 -20.11 -8.54
C ASP A 156 -12.27 -20.94 -8.22
N GLN A 157 -12.23 -21.76 -7.16
CA GLN A 157 -13.37 -22.54 -6.69
C GLN A 157 -14.45 -21.65 -6.09
N ASP A 158 -14.07 -20.60 -5.35
CA ASP A 158 -15.00 -19.65 -4.75
C ASP A 158 -15.71 -18.83 -5.84
N TRP A 159 -14.97 -18.39 -6.86
CA TRP A 159 -15.55 -17.75 -8.04
C TRP A 159 -16.54 -18.66 -8.76
N GLN A 160 -16.18 -19.92 -8.98
CA GLN A 160 -17.08 -20.88 -9.62
C GLN A 160 -18.37 -21.09 -8.79
N ARG A 161 -18.23 -21.14 -7.47
CA ARG A 161 -19.35 -21.25 -6.55
C ARG A 161 -20.31 -20.05 -6.64
N ILE A 162 -19.77 -18.82 -6.67
CA ILE A 162 -20.56 -17.59 -6.84
C ILE A 162 -21.30 -17.62 -8.19
N TYR A 163 -20.65 -18.03 -9.28
CA TYR A 163 -21.29 -18.13 -10.59
C TYR A 163 -22.38 -19.21 -10.64
N ASP A 164 -22.15 -20.37 -10.03
CA ASP A 164 -23.14 -21.44 -9.95
C ASP A 164 -24.37 -20.99 -9.14
N PHE A 165 -24.15 -20.27 -8.03
CA PHE A 165 -25.22 -19.67 -7.24
C PHE A 165 -26.01 -18.61 -8.01
N ARG A 166 -25.36 -17.80 -8.83
CA ARG A 166 -26.04 -16.84 -9.71
C ARG A 166 -26.86 -17.51 -10.80
N ASP A 167 -26.37 -18.60 -11.37
CA ASP A 167 -27.10 -19.40 -12.37
C ASP A 167 -28.30 -20.14 -11.73
N MET A 168 -28.17 -20.57 -10.48
CA MET A 168 -29.30 -21.09 -9.70
C MET A 168 -30.34 -20.01 -9.42
N HIS A 169 -29.90 -18.80 -9.04
CA HIS A 169 -30.78 -17.66 -8.81
C HIS A 169 -31.51 -17.21 -10.09
N SER A 170 -30.82 -17.16 -11.24
CA SER A 170 -31.45 -16.83 -12.53
C SER A 170 -32.49 -17.86 -12.96
N LYS A 171 -32.33 -19.13 -12.53
CA LYS A 171 -33.29 -20.22 -12.72
C LYS A 171 -34.40 -20.28 -11.67
N GLY A 172 -34.45 -19.32 -10.74
CA GLY A 172 -35.50 -19.22 -9.72
C GLY A 172 -35.34 -20.15 -8.52
N ILE A 173 -34.15 -20.73 -8.31
CA ILE A 173 -33.83 -21.54 -7.13
C ILE A 173 -33.47 -20.57 -5.99
N PRO A 174 -34.01 -20.74 -4.77
CA PRO A 174 -33.70 -19.85 -3.65
C PRO A 174 -32.25 -20.04 -3.19
N VAL A 175 -31.48 -18.96 -3.24
CA VAL A 175 -30.08 -18.89 -2.78
C VAL A 175 -29.97 -17.79 -1.71
N LYS A 176 -29.04 -17.95 -0.76
CA LYS A 176 -28.81 -16.94 0.27
C LYS A 176 -28.18 -15.68 -0.34
N PRO A 177 -28.55 -14.47 0.12
CA PRO A 177 -27.95 -13.22 -0.36
C PRO A 177 -26.43 -13.17 -0.17
N SER A 178 -25.90 -13.71 0.93
CA SER A 178 -24.47 -13.78 1.22
C SER A 178 -23.65 -14.59 0.20
N ASP A 179 -24.30 -15.55 -0.47
CA ASP A 179 -23.65 -16.47 -1.40
C ASP A 179 -23.60 -15.89 -2.83
N LEU A 180 -24.22 -14.71 -3.04
CA LEU A 180 -24.26 -13.95 -4.30
C LEU A 180 -23.32 -12.75 -4.30
N GLU A 181 -22.73 -12.41 -3.16
CA GLU A 181 -21.83 -11.26 -3.01
C GLU A 181 -20.51 -11.50 -3.77
N MET A 182 -20.16 -10.58 -4.66
CA MET A 182 -18.87 -10.57 -5.36
C MET A 182 -18.02 -9.42 -4.81
N PRO A 183 -16.75 -9.66 -4.46
CA PRO A 183 -15.85 -8.57 -4.13
C PRO A 183 -15.56 -7.76 -5.40
N GLU A 184 -15.82 -6.46 -5.35
CA GLU A 184 -15.58 -5.53 -6.47
C GLU A 184 -14.12 -5.08 -6.58
N TYR A 185 -13.35 -5.21 -5.49
CA TYR A 185 -11.97 -4.78 -5.42
C TYR A 185 -11.12 -5.66 -4.50
N ASN A 186 -9.80 -5.56 -4.67
CA ASN A 186 -8.83 -6.20 -3.79
C ASN A 186 -8.84 -5.55 -2.40
N PRO A 187 -9.05 -6.31 -1.30
CA PRO A 187 -9.00 -5.79 0.07
C PRO A 187 -7.66 -5.13 0.45
N TYR A 188 -6.57 -5.52 -0.20
CA TYR A 188 -5.22 -5.02 0.10
C TYR A 188 -4.72 -4.00 -0.93
N LYS A 189 -5.61 -3.38 -1.71
CA LYS A 189 -5.24 -2.43 -2.77
C LYS A 189 -4.34 -1.28 -2.30
N SER A 190 -4.52 -0.82 -1.05
CA SER A 190 -3.70 0.24 -0.43
C SER A 190 -2.29 -0.21 -0.04
N GLN A 191 -2.05 -1.52 0.02
CA GLN A 191 -0.77 -2.11 0.41
C GLN A 191 0.17 -2.28 -0.79
N THR A 192 1.47 -2.43 -0.52
CA THR A 192 2.49 -2.60 -1.56
C THR A 192 2.15 -3.78 -2.48
N PHE A 193 2.12 -3.51 -3.79
CA PHE A 193 1.69 -4.46 -4.83
C PHE A 193 0.28 -5.04 -4.66
N GLY A 194 -0.57 -4.46 -3.81
CA GLY A 194 -1.90 -5.03 -3.52
C GLY A 194 -1.85 -6.32 -2.68
N LEU A 195 -0.76 -6.56 -1.95
CA LEU A 195 -0.56 -7.79 -1.20
C LEU A 195 -0.83 -7.59 0.30
N PRO A 196 -1.19 -8.66 1.05
CA PRO A 196 -1.37 -8.57 2.48
C PRO A 196 -0.16 -7.93 3.18
N PRO A 197 -0.38 -7.13 4.23
CA PRO A 197 0.69 -6.43 4.92
C PRO A 197 1.73 -7.43 5.43
N GLY A 198 3.00 -7.15 5.15
CA GLY A 198 4.13 -8.01 5.52
C GLY A 198 4.52 -9.06 4.48
N THR A 199 3.73 -9.31 3.43
CA THR A 199 4.08 -10.28 2.37
C THR A 199 5.35 -9.86 1.64
N VAL A 200 5.43 -8.61 1.18
CA VAL A 200 6.61 -8.06 0.49
C VAL A 200 7.84 -8.05 1.39
N ARG A 201 7.67 -7.64 2.66
CA ARG A 201 8.76 -7.61 3.65
C ARG A 201 9.29 -9.02 3.92
N GLY A 202 8.40 -10.00 4.08
CA GLY A 202 8.75 -11.40 4.27
C GLY A 202 9.50 -11.95 3.06
N MET A 203 9.02 -11.69 1.84
CA MET A 203 9.68 -12.11 0.61
C MET A 203 11.12 -11.57 0.50
N ILE A 204 11.34 -10.30 0.84
CA ILE A 204 12.69 -9.70 0.85
C ILE A 204 13.55 -10.33 1.95
N ALA A 205 13.02 -10.49 3.16
CA ALA A 205 13.74 -11.07 4.29
C ALA A 205 14.19 -12.52 3.99
N PHE A 206 13.31 -13.36 3.45
CA PHE A 206 13.68 -14.71 3.05
C PHE A 206 14.68 -14.73 1.89
N THR A 207 14.63 -13.76 0.98
CA THR A 207 15.62 -13.65 -0.11
C THR A 207 17.00 -13.28 0.40
N LEU A 208 17.09 -12.36 1.37
CA LEU A 208 18.34 -12.04 2.05
C LEU A 208 18.86 -13.25 2.83
N LEU A 209 17.99 -13.98 3.53
CA LEU A 209 18.36 -15.19 4.26
C LEU A 209 18.92 -16.27 3.33
N MET A 210 18.22 -16.58 2.23
CA MET A 210 18.65 -17.62 1.28
C MET A 210 19.91 -17.20 0.53
N GLY A 211 20.07 -15.90 0.22
CA GLY A 211 21.31 -15.34 -0.32
C GLY A 211 22.49 -15.51 0.65
N GLY A 212 22.31 -15.15 1.92
CA GLY A 212 23.33 -15.32 2.96
C GLY A 212 23.68 -16.79 3.22
N MET A 213 22.69 -17.69 3.27
CA MET A 213 22.94 -19.13 3.40
C MET A 213 23.68 -19.69 2.20
N SER A 214 23.35 -19.27 0.98
CA SER A 214 24.09 -19.68 -0.21
C SER A 214 25.54 -19.24 -0.15
N LEU A 215 25.81 -17.98 0.23
CA LEU A 215 27.16 -17.47 0.38
C LEU A 215 27.95 -18.29 1.42
N LEU A 216 27.30 -18.62 2.54
CA LEU A 216 27.86 -19.46 3.60
C LEU A 216 28.15 -20.88 3.12
N ILE A 217 27.25 -21.50 2.34
CA ILE A 217 27.48 -22.82 1.76
C ILE A 217 28.71 -22.77 0.85
N VAL A 218 28.78 -21.80 -0.08
CA VAL A 218 29.94 -21.65 -0.97
C VAL A 218 31.23 -21.49 -0.15
N SER A 219 31.16 -20.77 0.96
CA SER A 219 32.33 -20.51 1.80
C SER A 219 32.98 -21.74 2.43
N PHE A 220 32.24 -22.82 2.62
CA PHE A 220 32.81 -24.07 3.14
C PHE A 220 33.68 -24.82 2.13
N GLY A 221 33.50 -24.57 0.83
CA GLY A 221 34.23 -25.27 -0.23
C GLY A 221 35.42 -24.52 -0.80
N THR A 222 35.64 -23.27 -0.41
CA THR A 222 36.65 -22.39 -0.99
C THR A 222 37.63 -21.93 0.08
N GLN A 223 38.93 -22.18 -0.13
CA GLN A 223 39.97 -21.63 0.74
C GLN A 223 40.21 -20.18 0.36
N TYR A 224 39.57 -19.24 1.05
CA TYR A 224 39.83 -17.82 0.86
C TYR A 224 41.10 -17.39 1.60
N SER A 225 41.99 -16.67 0.91
CA SER A 225 43.20 -16.10 1.51
C SER A 225 43.12 -14.58 1.56
N GLY A 226 43.42 -13.99 2.73
CA GLY A 226 43.64 -12.55 2.89
C GLY A 226 42.46 -11.66 2.48
N VAL A 227 42.59 -11.00 1.32
CA VAL A 227 41.64 -9.99 0.83
C VAL A 227 40.27 -10.59 0.51
N ASP A 228 40.23 -11.79 -0.05
CA ASP A 228 38.96 -12.45 -0.43
C ASP A 228 38.14 -12.85 0.80
N ALA A 229 38.81 -13.21 1.91
CA ALA A 229 38.15 -13.54 3.17
C ALA A 229 37.53 -12.29 3.83
N ALA A 230 38.21 -11.14 3.74
CA ALA A 230 37.69 -9.86 4.24
C ALA A 230 36.45 -9.41 3.45
N LEU A 231 36.49 -9.54 2.12
CA LEU A 231 35.38 -9.21 1.24
C LEU A 231 34.16 -10.13 1.49
N LEU A 232 34.39 -11.43 1.69
CA LEU A 232 33.32 -12.37 2.03
C LEU A 232 32.68 -12.06 3.40
N SER A 233 33.50 -11.72 4.40
CA SER A 233 33.02 -11.30 5.73
C SER A 233 32.13 -10.06 5.63
N GLN A 234 32.53 -9.07 4.83
CA GLN A 234 31.75 -7.86 4.63
C GLN A 234 30.41 -8.14 3.91
N GLN A 235 30.41 -9.04 2.91
CA GLN A 235 29.18 -9.48 2.26
C GLN A 235 28.26 -10.21 3.25
N PHE A 236 28.80 -11.07 4.10
CA PHE A 236 28.02 -11.78 5.12
C PHE A 236 27.42 -10.81 6.15
N GLU A 237 28.20 -9.86 6.63
CA GLU A 237 27.75 -8.81 7.57
C GLU A 237 26.66 -7.94 6.96
N PHE A 238 26.74 -7.65 5.65
CA PHE A 238 25.67 -6.97 4.92
C PHE A 238 24.37 -7.78 4.92
N PHE A 239 24.42 -9.07 4.57
CA PHE A 239 23.22 -9.92 4.55
C PHE A 239 22.64 -10.12 5.95
N GLU A 240 23.49 -10.29 6.96
CA GLU A 240 23.07 -10.41 8.37
C GLU A 240 22.40 -9.13 8.85
N THR A 241 23.04 -7.97 8.67
CA THR A 241 22.49 -6.68 9.10
C THR A 241 21.19 -6.36 8.38
N ALA A 242 21.13 -6.59 7.07
CA ALA A 242 19.92 -6.37 6.28
C ALA A 242 18.80 -7.32 6.72
N PHE A 243 19.11 -8.59 6.98
CA PHE A 243 18.14 -9.57 7.48
C PHE A 243 17.61 -9.20 8.87
N LEU A 244 18.50 -8.87 9.81
CA LEU A 244 18.13 -8.43 11.17
C LEU A 244 17.28 -7.16 11.14
N MET A 245 17.64 -6.18 10.31
CA MET A 245 16.86 -4.95 10.13
C MET A 245 15.46 -5.25 9.57
N MET A 246 15.35 -6.13 8.58
CA MET A 246 14.07 -6.53 7.99
C MET A 246 13.19 -7.32 8.96
N ILE A 247 13.77 -8.22 9.76
CA ILE A 247 13.09 -8.98 10.82
C ILE A 247 12.66 -8.03 11.95
N ALA A 248 13.52 -7.10 12.36
CA ALA A 248 13.20 -6.08 13.36
C ALA A 248 12.06 -5.18 12.88
N PHE A 249 12.00 -4.81 11.60
CA PHE A 249 10.87 -4.07 11.04
C PHE A 249 9.59 -4.91 10.95
N TYR A 250 9.71 -6.20 10.59
CA TYR A 250 8.58 -7.12 10.50
C TYR A 250 7.95 -7.42 11.87
N PHE A 251 8.76 -7.74 12.88
CA PHE A 251 8.29 -8.02 14.23
C PHE A 251 8.13 -6.76 15.08
N GLY A 252 8.84 -5.67 14.79
CA GLY A 252 8.71 -4.39 15.49
C GLY A 252 7.32 -3.79 15.31
N ASP A 253 6.84 -3.70 14.07
CA ASP A 253 5.48 -3.22 13.76
C ASP A 253 4.40 -4.12 14.41
N LYS A 254 4.59 -5.45 14.34
CA LYS A 254 3.63 -6.42 14.90
C LYS A 254 3.64 -6.47 16.42
N SER A 255 4.80 -6.35 17.05
CA SER A 255 4.95 -6.32 18.52
C SER A 255 4.48 -4.99 19.10
N LEU A 256 4.70 -3.86 18.42
CA LEU A 256 4.12 -2.57 18.80
C LEU A 256 2.59 -2.60 18.74
N LYS A 257 2.00 -3.19 17.69
CA LYS A 257 0.54 -3.40 17.61
C LYS A 257 0.03 -4.29 18.75
N TYR A 258 0.74 -5.38 19.06
CA TYR A 258 0.35 -6.28 20.14
C TYR A 258 0.54 -5.69 21.55
N LEU A 259 1.56 -4.86 21.74
CA LEU A 259 1.81 -4.13 22.99
C LEU A 259 0.80 -2.98 23.18
N ARG A 260 0.43 -2.29 22.09
CA ARG A 260 -0.66 -1.30 22.07
C ARG A 260 -1.98 -1.92 22.55
N ASP A 261 -2.34 -3.10 22.02
CA ASP A 261 -3.58 -3.80 22.39
C ASP A 261 -3.55 -4.43 23.80
N ARG A 262 -2.36 -4.53 24.41
CA ARG A 262 -2.17 -5.02 25.79
C ARG A 262 -2.20 -3.88 26.81
N TRP A 263 -1.85 -2.66 26.40
CA TRP A 263 -1.85 -1.46 27.23
C TRP A 263 -3.19 -0.72 27.20
N THR A 264 -4.10 -1.06 26.28
CA THR A 264 -5.51 -0.76 26.42
C THR A 264 -6.13 -1.77 27.40
N PRO A 265 -6.59 -1.35 28.60
CA PRO A 265 -7.22 -2.28 29.52
C PRO A 265 -8.51 -2.81 28.88
N LYS A 266 -8.55 -4.10 28.57
CA LYS A 266 -9.79 -4.83 28.26
C LYS A 266 -10.75 -4.57 29.42
N GLN A 267 -11.80 -3.78 29.21
CA GLN A 267 -12.97 -3.80 30.08
C GLN A 267 -13.58 -5.21 29.97
N MET A 268 -13.19 -6.09 30.88
CA MET A 268 -13.87 -7.34 31.14
C MET A 268 -15.24 -7.02 31.72
N ASN A 269 -16.26 -7.06 30.86
CA ASN A 269 -17.63 -7.26 31.28
C ASN A 269 -17.74 -8.67 31.87
N ASN A 270 -17.59 -8.79 33.18
CA ASN A 270 -18.07 -9.95 33.94
C ASN A 270 -19.29 -9.50 34.74
N GLN A 271 -20.46 -9.72 34.15
CA GLN A 271 -21.70 -9.86 34.92
C GLN A 271 -21.66 -11.21 35.63
N ASN A 272 -21.65 -11.20 36.96
CA ASN A 272 -22.27 -12.19 37.86
C ASN A 272 -22.25 -11.59 39.28
N GLY A 273 -23.42 -11.31 39.85
CA GLY A 273 -23.58 -10.87 41.26
C GLY A 273 -23.40 -12.02 42.27
N PRO A 274 -23.75 -11.87 43.58
CA PRO A 274 -24.41 -10.74 44.25
C PRO A 274 -23.82 -10.29 45.63
N SER A 275 -24.31 -9.14 46.12
CA SER A 275 -24.52 -8.71 47.52
C SER A 275 -23.44 -8.95 48.62
N ASN A 276 -22.87 -7.87 49.17
CA ASN A 276 -23.20 -7.38 50.53
C ASN A 276 -22.32 -6.19 51.00
N GLN A 277 -23.01 -5.17 51.51
CA GLN A 277 -22.76 -4.39 52.74
C GLN A 277 -21.47 -3.56 52.96
N SER A 278 -21.72 -2.24 53.12
CA SER A 278 -21.30 -1.37 54.24
C SER A 278 -20.33 -0.21 53.98
N GLU A 279 -20.92 0.99 54.12
CA GLU A 279 -20.45 2.16 54.89
C GLU A 279 -19.35 3.10 54.38
N SER A 280 -19.84 4.28 53.98
CA SER A 280 -19.44 5.65 54.38
C SER A 280 -17.96 6.04 54.40
N GLY A 281 -17.63 7.02 53.55
CA GLY A 281 -16.43 7.84 53.67
C GLY A 281 -16.43 8.97 52.65
N THR A 282 -16.92 10.13 53.07
CA THR A 282 -16.92 11.39 52.33
C THR A 282 -15.49 11.91 52.17
N SER A 283 -14.99 12.06 50.95
CA SER A 283 -13.90 13.00 50.64
C SER A 283 -13.85 13.33 49.14
N ASN A 284 -13.86 14.64 48.86
CA ASN A 284 -13.78 15.32 47.57
C ASN A 284 -12.80 14.70 46.55
N PRO A 285 -13.10 14.72 45.24
CA PRO A 285 -12.10 14.49 44.21
C PRO A 285 -11.49 15.84 43.78
N SER A 286 -10.40 16.24 44.44
CA SER A 286 -9.39 17.11 43.83
C SER A 286 -8.17 16.25 43.51
N GLY A 287 -8.22 15.59 42.37
CA GLY A 287 -7.13 14.76 41.84
C GLY A 287 -7.14 14.87 40.32
N GLN A 288 -6.49 15.91 39.81
CA GLN A 288 -6.12 16.00 38.41
C GLN A 288 -5.28 14.78 38.04
N ALA A 289 -5.86 13.84 37.31
CA ALA A 289 -5.10 12.87 36.54
C ALA A 289 -4.50 13.64 35.35
N ASN A 290 -3.23 14.05 35.51
CA ASN A 290 -2.38 14.50 34.41
C ASN A 290 -2.22 13.33 33.43
N TYR A 291 -3.08 13.25 32.42
CA TYR A 291 -2.71 12.64 31.16
C TYR A 291 -1.68 13.56 30.52
N SER A 292 -0.42 13.14 30.53
CA SER A 292 0.62 13.70 29.70
C SER A 292 0.17 13.58 28.25
N SER A 293 -0.42 14.66 27.72
CA SER A 293 -0.75 14.83 26.31
C SER A 293 0.55 14.92 25.53
N ILE A 294 1.02 13.79 25.01
CA ILE A 294 2.07 13.80 23.99
C ILE A 294 1.42 14.44 22.73
N PRO A 295 1.99 15.53 22.19
CA PRO A 295 1.44 16.17 21.00
C PRO A 295 1.54 15.21 19.81
N MET A 296 0.40 14.84 19.23
CA MET A 296 0.40 14.07 17.99
C MET A 296 0.91 14.94 16.84
N ASP A 297 1.75 14.43 15.94
CA ASP A 297 2.22 15.17 14.75
C ASP A 297 1.19 15.15 13.60
N ASN A 298 1.31 16.04 12.59
CA ASN A 298 0.45 16.03 11.38
C ASN A 298 0.50 14.67 10.66
N MET A 299 1.68 14.03 10.64
CA MET A 299 1.85 12.69 10.10
C MET A 299 1.11 11.62 10.91
N GLU A 300 1.01 11.79 12.23
CA GLU A 300 0.27 10.85 13.09
C GLU A 300 -1.25 11.05 12.99
N ILE A 301 -1.70 12.30 12.76
CA ILE A 301 -3.09 12.61 12.40
C ILE A 301 -3.45 11.93 11.07
N ASP A 302 -2.54 11.93 10.09
CA ASP A 302 -2.76 11.26 8.81
C ASP A 302 -2.78 9.75 8.96
N ASN A 303 -1.86 9.19 9.73
CA ASN A 303 -1.88 7.75 10.05
C ASN A 303 -3.18 7.35 10.77
N ALA A 304 -3.69 8.18 11.68
CA ALA A 304 -4.97 7.96 12.34
C ALA A 304 -6.16 8.06 11.36
N TYR A 305 -6.10 8.96 10.37
CA TYR A 305 -7.08 9.03 9.28
C TYR A 305 -7.07 7.74 8.44
N PHE A 306 -5.89 7.24 8.05
CA PHE A 306 -5.77 5.96 7.35
C PHE A 306 -6.35 4.80 8.17
N GLU A 307 -6.09 4.77 9.48
CA GLU A 307 -6.68 3.77 10.37
C GLU A 307 -8.21 3.92 10.53
N GLU A 308 -8.77 5.13 10.45
CA GLU A 308 -10.23 5.35 10.42
C GLU A 308 -10.83 4.97 9.06
N GLU A 309 -10.17 5.28 7.96
CA GLU A 309 -10.62 4.92 6.61
C GLU A 309 -10.61 3.40 6.41
N ASP A 310 -9.54 2.71 6.83
CA ASP A 310 -9.47 1.25 6.83
C ASP A 310 -10.55 0.63 7.74
N ARG A 311 -10.85 1.25 8.89
CA ARG A 311 -11.92 0.79 9.79
C ARG A 311 -13.31 1.02 9.21
N ASN A 312 -13.59 2.21 8.70
CA ASN A 312 -14.87 2.56 8.09
C ASN A 312 -15.13 1.69 6.87
N PHE A 313 -14.13 1.48 6.03
CA PHE A 313 -14.19 0.56 4.91
C PHE A 313 -14.41 -0.90 5.37
N SER A 314 -13.76 -1.33 6.44
CA SER A 314 -13.99 -2.66 7.02
C SER A 314 -15.41 -2.83 7.60
N ILE A 315 -16.00 -1.76 8.12
CA ILE A 315 -17.36 -1.75 8.67
C ILE A 315 -18.40 -1.70 7.55
N GLU A 316 -18.23 -0.81 6.57
CA GLU A 316 -19.13 -0.61 5.42
C GLU A 316 -19.23 -1.88 4.56
N ASN A 317 -18.16 -2.69 4.54
CA ASN A 317 -18.08 -3.94 3.78
C ASN A 317 -18.14 -5.20 4.66
N GLY A 318 -18.63 -5.09 5.90
CA GLY A 318 -18.99 -6.24 6.74
C GLY A 318 -17.84 -7.09 7.30
N LEU A 319 -16.60 -6.62 7.22
CA LEU A 319 -15.41 -7.30 7.77
C LEU A 319 -15.25 -7.08 9.29
N LEU A 320 -15.89 -6.05 9.86
CA LEU A 320 -16.01 -5.82 11.31
C LEU A 320 -17.48 -5.50 11.66
N LYS A 321 -18.02 -6.12 12.71
CA LYS A 321 -19.36 -5.79 13.24
C LYS A 321 -19.31 -4.52 14.08
N GLU A 322 -20.20 -3.56 13.79
CA GLU A 322 -20.48 -2.43 14.67
C GLU A 322 -21.07 -2.90 16.01
N GLU A 323 -20.53 -2.40 17.12
CA GLU A 323 -21.33 -2.12 18.31
C GLU A 323 -21.97 -0.74 18.10
N THR A 324 -23.20 -0.69 17.58
CA THR A 324 -23.99 0.55 17.55
C THR A 324 -25.00 0.59 18.70
N PRO A 325 -25.14 1.73 19.41
CA PRO A 325 -26.30 1.99 20.25
C PRO A 325 -27.55 2.09 19.37
N ALA A 326 -28.60 1.40 19.80
CA ALA A 326 -29.87 1.27 19.08
C ALA A 326 -30.62 2.61 18.96
N ALA A 327 -30.42 3.36 17.87
CA ALA A 327 -31.37 4.42 17.45
C ALA A 327 -31.19 4.95 16.01
N THR A 328 -30.69 4.20 15.01
CA THR A 328 -30.63 4.73 13.63
C THR A 328 -30.84 3.68 12.52
N GLN A 329 -31.56 2.58 12.78
CA GLN A 329 -31.92 1.58 11.75
C GLN A 329 -33.18 1.95 10.93
N GLN A 330 -33.46 3.24 10.76
CA GLN A 330 -34.72 3.65 10.12
C GLN A 330 -34.57 4.90 9.27
N ARG A 331 -33.56 4.95 8.37
CA ARG A 331 -33.53 5.96 7.29
C ARG A 331 -32.59 5.71 6.10
N SER A 332 -32.19 4.47 5.80
CA SER A 332 -31.38 4.16 4.60
C SER A 332 -32.09 3.25 3.58
N ILE A 333 -33.43 3.30 3.55
CA ILE A 333 -34.22 2.76 2.45
C ILE A 333 -34.85 3.98 1.79
N LEU A 334 -34.22 4.51 0.73
CA LEU A 334 -34.79 5.38 -0.32
C LEU A 334 -33.72 6.37 -0.85
N SER A 335 -32.85 5.90 -1.75
CA SER A 335 -32.41 6.66 -2.93
C SER A 335 -31.48 5.80 -3.79
N THR A 336 -32.07 5.00 -4.65
CA THR A 336 -31.46 4.51 -5.90
C THR A 336 -31.54 5.62 -6.95
N SER A 337 -30.44 5.90 -7.65
CA SER A 337 -30.33 6.05 -9.13
C SER A 337 -29.31 7.12 -9.57
N PHE A 338 -28.24 6.73 -10.28
CA PHE A 338 -27.97 6.97 -11.71
C PHE A 338 -26.45 6.86 -12.03
N GLU A 339 -26.10 6.00 -12.99
CA GLU A 339 -24.75 5.83 -13.55
C GLU A 339 -24.35 6.96 -14.49
N THR A 340 -23.05 7.24 -14.60
CA THR A 340 -22.39 7.57 -15.88
C THR A 340 -20.86 7.39 -15.78
N GLN A 341 -20.27 6.55 -16.65
CA GLN A 341 -18.84 6.59 -16.98
C GLN A 341 -18.56 7.66 -18.06
N PRO A 342 -17.30 8.10 -18.27
CA PRO A 342 -16.51 7.50 -19.36
C PRO A 342 -14.96 7.45 -19.21
N GLU A 343 -14.41 6.44 -19.88
CA GLU A 343 -13.20 6.35 -20.75
C GLU A 343 -11.76 6.58 -20.26
N ILE A 344 -10.93 5.64 -20.72
CA ILE A 344 -9.48 5.46 -20.53
C ILE A 344 -8.71 6.27 -21.58
N SER A 345 -7.71 7.04 -21.17
CA SER A 345 -6.62 7.46 -22.04
C SER A 345 -5.27 6.99 -21.49
N LEU A 346 -4.53 6.28 -22.36
CA LEU A 346 -3.20 5.75 -22.15
C LEU A 346 -2.15 6.86 -22.30
N HIS A 347 -1.37 7.16 -21.25
CA HIS A 347 -0.01 7.71 -21.36
C HIS A 347 0.87 7.25 -20.19
N ARG A 348 2.19 7.27 -20.43
CA ARG A 348 3.25 6.46 -19.84
C ARG A 348 4.16 7.28 -18.91
N GLU A 349 4.61 6.64 -17.82
CA GLU A 349 5.80 6.89 -16.95
C GLU A 349 5.98 8.26 -16.25
N GLU A 350 5.80 8.31 -14.91
CA GLU A 350 6.72 8.93 -13.92
C GLU A 350 6.26 8.61 -12.46
N TYR A 351 7.14 8.78 -11.47
CA TYR A 351 7.02 8.30 -10.08
C TYR A 351 5.76 8.86 -9.36
N VAL A 352 4.82 7.99 -8.98
CA VAL A 352 3.51 8.39 -8.43
C VAL A 352 3.57 8.46 -6.89
N GLN A 353 3.35 9.66 -6.33
CA GLN A 353 2.95 9.82 -4.93
C GLN A 353 1.77 8.89 -4.64
N ILE A 354 1.80 8.18 -3.51
CA ILE A 354 0.85 7.12 -3.08
C ILE A 354 -0.55 7.31 -3.71
N LYS A 355 -0.85 6.53 -4.76
CA LYS A 355 -2.07 6.64 -5.59
C LYS A 355 -3.35 6.78 -4.76
N ASP A 356 -3.93 7.98 -4.74
CA ASP A 356 -5.38 8.18 -4.78
C ASP A 356 -5.78 8.46 -6.23
N ASN A 357 -6.06 7.40 -6.97
CA ASN A 357 -6.49 7.48 -8.37
C ASN A 357 -8.01 7.77 -8.51
N THR A 358 -8.69 8.26 -7.48
CA THR A 358 -10.15 8.44 -7.51
C THR A 358 -10.58 9.72 -8.22
N ASN A 359 -9.81 10.82 -8.13
CA ASN A 359 -10.31 12.14 -8.54
C ASN A 359 -9.46 12.91 -9.57
N SER A 360 -8.30 12.42 -10.03
CA SER A 360 -7.41 13.11 -11.01
C SER A 360 -6.90 14.50 -10.59
N LYS A 361 -7.02 14.90 -9.32
CA LYS A 361 -6.65 16.22 -8.78
C LYS A 361 -5.21 16.32 -8.25
N LEU A 362 -4.35 15.37 -8.63
CA LEU A 362 -3.03 15.17 -8.02
C LEU A 362 -2.00 16.19 -8.54
N LEU A 363 -1.08 16.61 -7.68
CA LEU A 363 0.08 17.40 -8.09
C LEU A 363 1.14 16.51 -8.75
N SER A 364 1.36 16.66 -10.06
CA SER A 364 2.39 15.90 -10.77
C SER A 364 3.79 16.50 -10.61
N ASP A 365 4.83 15.67 -10.74
CA ASP A 365 6.23 16.13 -10.74
C ASP A 365 6.50 17.14 -11.87
N MET A 366 5.83 16.96 -13.02
CA MET A 366 5.93 17.87 -14.16
C MET A 366 5.34 19.24 -13.85
N ASP A 367 4.18 19.30 -13.20
CA ASP A 367 3.55 20.57 -12.80
C ASP A 367 4.42 21.32 -11.79
N ILE A 368 5.06 20.59 -10.86
CA ILE A 368 6.01 21.19 -9.91
C ILE A 368 7.21 21.77 -10.66
N ARG A 369 7.80 21.02 -11.60
CA ARG A 369 8.96 21.49 -12.39
C ARG A 369 8.62 22.74 -13.19
N ILE A 370 7.50 22.73 -13.92
CA ILE A 370 7.07 23.89 -14.72
C ILE A 370 6.91 25.13 -13.85
N ALA A 371 6.23 25.03 -12.71
CA ALA A 371 6.04 26.17 -11.83
C ALA A 371 7.33 26.60 -11.10
N LEU A 372 8.30 25.71 -10.91
CA LEU A 372 9.64 26.07 -10.42
C LEU A 372 10.49 26.74 -11.50
N ASP A 373 10.39 26.32 -12.76
CA ASP A 373 11.09 26.95 -13.88
C ASP A 373 10.54 28.38 -14.12
N GLU A 374 9.21 28.57 -14.04
CA GLU A 374 8.59 29.90 -14.08
C GLU A 374 9.06 30.81 -12.94
N LEU A 375 9.29 30.22 -11.75
CA LEU A 375 9.80 30.93 -10.58
C LEU A 375 11.26 31.35 -10.77
N GLU A 376 12.09 30.48 -11.38
CA GLU A 376 13.48 30.78 -11.74
C GLU A 376 13.53 31.90 -12.79
N GLU A 377 12.69 31.85 -13.83
CA GLU A 377 12.65 32.88 -14.88
C GLU A 377 12.19 34.25 -14.35
N LYS A 378 11.15 34.28 -13.52
CA LYS A 378 10.52 35.54 -13.09
C LYS A 378 11.23 36.22 -11.93
N ASP A 379 11.67 35.44 -10.95
CA ASP A 379 12.19 35.96 -9.68
C ASP A 379 13.68 35.63 -9.47
N ASN A 380 14.31 34.88 -10.38
CA ASN A 380 15.70 34.42 -10.30
C ASN A 380 15.97 33.61 -9.01
N ILE A 381 14.96 32.86 -8.55
CA ILE A 381 15.05 32.01 -7.36
C ILE A 381 14.89 30.56 -7.79
N LYS A 382 15.90 29.74 -7.49
CA LYS A 382 15.91 28.32 -7.82
C LYS A 382 15.64 27.47 -6.59
N ILE A 383 14.73 26.52 -6.70
CA ILE A 383 14.43 25.51 -5.66
C ILE A 383 14.44 24.14 -6.33
N SER A 384 15.06 23.13 -5.72
CA SER A 384 15.03 21.77 -6.27
C SER A 384 13.75 21.01 -5.94
N LEU A 385 13.35 20.10 -6.84
CA LEU A 385 12.19 19.23 -6.66
C LEU A 385 12.23 18.39 -5.36
N PRO A 386 13.37 17.82 -4.92
CA PRO A 386 13.46 17.08 -3.66
C PRO A 386 13.07 17.91 -2.43
N VAL A 387 13.34 19.22 -2.43
CA VAL A 387 12.95 20.12 -1.33
C VAL A 387 11.43 20.19 -1.23
N ILE A 388 10.75 20.40 -2.37
CA ILE A 388 9.29 20.47 -2.40
C ILE A 388 8.68 19.14 -1.97
N LYS A 389 9.20 18.01 -2.49
CA LYS A 389 8.75 16.66 -2.10
C LYS A 389 8.92 16.40 -0.60
N ALA A 390 10.03 16.84 -0.01
CA ALA A 390 10.27 16.71 1.42
C ALA A 390 9.25 17.48 2.25
N ILE A 391 8.93 18.72 1.86
CA ILE A 391 7.93 19.55 2.55
C ILE A 391 6.54 18.91 2.43
N VAL A 392 6.13 18.49 1.23
CA VAL A 392 4.86 17.79 1.01
C VAL A 392 4.74 16.55 1.89
N LYS A 393 5.82 15.76 1.98
CA LYS A 393 5.82 14.53 2.77
C LYS A 393 5.64 14.78 4.27
N VAL A 394 6.20 15.87 4.78
CA VAL A 394 6.10 16.24 6.20
C VAL A 394 4.75 16.86 6.54
N GLU A 395 4.21 17.73 5.67
CA GLU A 395 3.03 18.54 5.99
C GLU A 395 1.70 17.78 5.82
N SER A 396 1.62 16.85 4.87
CA SER A 396 0.34 16.17 4.56
C SER A 396 0.47 14.69 4.23
N ALA A 397 1.61 14.08 4.54
CA ALA A 397 1.97 12.70 4.19
C ALA A 397 1.93 12.40 2.66
N GLY A 398 1.71 13.42 1.82
CA GLY A 398 1.56 13.31 0.37
C GLY A 398 0.12 13.34 -0.16
N ARG A 399 -0.88 13.81 0.60
CA ARG A 399 -2.28 13.92 0.15
C ARG A 399 -2.91 15.27 0.47
N GLY A 400 -3.37 15.98 -0.56
CA GLY A 400 -4.04 17.28 -0.44
C GLY A 400 -5.56 17.21 -0.42
N HIS A 401 -6.15 16.06 -0.78
CA HIS A 401 -7.58 15.82 -0.79
C HIS A 401 -7.95 14.62 0.09
N LEU A 402 -9.18 14.64 0.60
CA LEU A 402 -9.84 13.50 1.25
C LEU A 402 -10.38 12.55 0.18
N SER A 403 -10.76 11.33 0.58
CA SER A 403 -11.32 10.33 -0.34
C SER A 403 -12.62 10.75 -1.02
N ASP A 404 -13.39 11.61 -0.35
CA ASP A 404 -14.59 12.29 -0.88
C ASP A 404 -14.27 13.40 -1.92
N GLY A 405 -13.00 13.59 -2.28
CA GLY A 405 -12.57 14.57 -3.30
C GLY A 405 -12.58 16.02 -2.84
N ARG A 406 -12.94 16.28 -1.58
CA ARG A 406 -12.80 17.57 -0.90
C ARG A 406 -11.36 17.83 -0.47
N ALA A 407 -10.96 19.10 -0.36
CA ALA A 407 -9.65 19.47 0.16
C ALA A 407 -9.46 18.91 1.58
N LYS A 408 -8.26 18.49 1.92
CA LYS A 408 -7.93 18.15 3.28
C LYS A 408 -7.91 19.42 4.12
N ILE A 409 -8.58 19.41 5.26
CA ILE A 409 -8.66 20.58 6.14
C ILE A 409 -8.27 20.26 7.59
N LEU A 410 -7.80 21.28 8.28
CA LEU A 410 -7.66 21.28 9.73
C LEU A 410 -8.24 22.57 10.30
N PHE A 411 -9.28 22.45 11.14
CA PHE A 411 -9.95 23.60 11.72
C PHE A 411 -9.32 24.00 13.07
N GLU A 412 -8.85 25.25 13.15
CA GLU A 412 -8.16 25.81 14.30
C GLU A 412 -9.08 26.71 15.14
N GLY A 413 -9.71 26.15 16.17
CA GLY A 413 -10.68 26.89 17.00
C GLY A 413 -10.09 28.09 17.75
N HIS A 414 -8.78 28.07 18.02
CA HIS A 414 -8.07 29.21 18.60
C HIS A 414 -7.86 30.37 17.63
N LYS A 415 -7.69 30.07 16.34
CA LYS A 415 -7.68 31.08 15.28
C LYS A 415 -9.09 31.62 15.04
N PHE A 416 -10.09 30.76 15.15
CA PHE A 416 -11.48 31.20 15.06
C PHE A 416 -11.84 32.18 16.18
N TRP A 417 -11.45 31.90 17.43
CA TRP A 417 -11.56 32.85 18.56
C TRP A 417 -10.90 34.21 18.26
N TYR A 418 -9.68 34.20 17.70
CA TYR A 418 -8.96 35.42 17.34
C TYR A 418 -9.70 36.24 16.27
N TRP A 419 -10.16 35.60 15.19
CA TRP A 419 -10.86 36.28 14.11
C TRP A 419 -12.25 36.78 14.49
N LEU A 420 -12.97 36.05 15.36
CA LEU A 420 -14.23 36.53 15.95
C LEU A 420 -14.02 37.84 16.73
N LYS A 421 -12.98 37.92 17.59
CA LYS A 421 -12.65 39.17 18.30
C LYS A 421 -12.34 40.31 17.31
N LYS A 422 -11.56 40.01 16.27
CA LYS A 422 -11.15 40.99 15.26
C LYS A 422 -12.33 41.49 14.40
N PHE A 423 -13.36 40.67 14.21
CA PHE A 423 -14.61 41.05 13.54
C PHE A 423 -15.67 41.59 14.51
N ASN A 424 -15.26 42.03 15.70
CA ASN A 424 -16.12 42.63 16.73
C ASN A 424 -17.26 41.71 17.23
N LYS A 425 -17.06 40.38 17.18
CA LYS A 425 -17.95 39.39 17.80
C LYS A 425 -17.37 38.99 19.15
N ASP A 426 -18.22 38.74 20.15
CA ASP A 426 -17.77 38.25 21.46
C ASP A 426 -17.64 36.72 21.43
N PRO A 427 -16.42 36.16 21.33
CA PRO A 427 -16.25 34.71 21.27
C PRO A 427 -16.58 34.04 22.60
N LYS A 428 -16.56 34.76 23.74
CA LYS A 428 -16.86 34.17 25.05
C LYS A 428 -18.33 33.84 25.19
N ALA A 429 -19.20 34.71 24.68
CA ALA A 429 -20.64 34.45 24.59
C ALA A 429 -20.96 33.32 23.59
N LEU A 430 -20.24 33.28 22.45
CA LEU A 430 -20.47 32.29 21.38
C LEU A 430 -19.87 30.91 21.67
N SER A 431 -18.92 30.81 22.61
CA SER A 431 -18.27 29.56 23.02
C SER A 431 -19.22 28.62 23.78
N VAL A 432 -20.24 29.16 24.45
CA VAL A 432 -21.23 28.36 25.20
C VAL A 432 -22.01 27.47 24.24
N GLY A 433 -21.81 26.15 24.33
CA GLY A 433 -22.39 25.16 23.42
C GLY A 433 -21.62 24.93 22.11
N ASN A 434 -20.48 25.60 21.92
CA ASN A 434 -19.59 25.49 20.76
C ASN A 434 -18.12 25.32 21.20
N GLU A 435 -17.90 24.67 22.34
CA GLU A 435 -16.57 24.51 22.96
C GLU A 435 -15.62 23.71 22.06
N ASP A 436 -16.16 22.90 21.15
CA ASP A 436 -15.41 22.12 20.17
C ASP A 436 -14.86 22.95 18.98
N ILE A 437 -15.37 24.16 18.78
CA ILE A 437 -14.96 25.05 17.68
C ILE A 437 -14.45 26.43 18.14
N ILE A 438 -14.72 26.86 19.38
CA ILE A 438 -14.32 28.16 19.91
C ILE A 438 -13.59 27.98 21.24
N TYR A 439 -12.28 28.22 21.25
CA TYR A 439 -11.44 28.15 22.45
C TYR A 439 -10.28 29.16 22.39
N GLU A 440 -9.85 29.73 23.52
CA GLU A 440 -8.84 30.80 23.54
C GLU A 440 -7.39 30.32 23.39
N LYS A 441 -7.09 29.12 23.92
CA LYS A 441 -5.74 28.54 23.88
C LYS A 441 -5.70 27.39 22.90
N TRP A 442 -4.63 27.32 22.11
CA TRP A 442 -4.41 26.18 21.22
C TRP A 442 -4.50 24.87 21.99
N THR A 443 -5.32 23.94 21.48
CA THR A 443 -5.50 22.59 22.01
C THR A 443 -5.82 21.63 20.87
N ARG A 444 -5.35 20.39 21.00
CA ARG A 444 -5.61 19.30 20.04
C ARG A 444 -6.83 18.45 20.42
N THR A 445 -7.38 18.64 21.63
CA THR A 445 -8.47 17.80 22.19
C THR A 445 -9.72 17.75 21.32
N HIS A 446 -9.96 18.78 20.51
CA HIS A 446 -11.19 18.93 19.72
C HIS A 446 -11.03 18.52 18.26
N TYR A 447 -9.84 18.08 17.83
CA TYR A 447 -9.61 17.61 16.48
C TYR A 447 -10.29 16.27 16.27
N ARG A 448 -11.09 16.17 15.21
CA ARG A 448 -11.87 14.99 14.84
C ARG A 448 -11.26 14.22 13.68
N VAL A 449 -10.32 14.84 12.95
CA VAL A 449 -9.52 14.25 11.86
C VAL A 449 -10.37 13.89 10.63
N GLY A 450 -9.81 14.07 9.43
CA GLY A 450 -10.46 13.67 8.18
C GLY A 450 -11.75 14.41 7.85
N ILE A 451 -12.75 13.68 7.36
CA ILE A 451 -14.05 14.21 6.93
C ILE A 451 -14.78 14.95 8.08
N LYS A 452 -14.60 14.50 9.33
CA LYS A 452 -15.27 15.09 10.50
C LYS A 452 -14.79 16.51 10.83
N GLU A 453 -13.65 16.95 10.28
CA GLU A 453 -13.25 18.36 10.39
C GLU A 453 -14.19 19.29 9.61
N TYR A 454 -14.83 18.79 8.55
CA TYR A 454 -15.85 19.57 7.84
C TYR A 454 -17.08 19.83 8.70
N ASP A 455 -17.45 18.93 9.62
CA ASP A 455 -18.55 19.19 10.55
C ASP A 455 -18.24 20.38 11.46
N ARG A 456 -16.98 20.53 11.88
CA ARG A 456 -16.52 21.66 12.69
C ARG A 456 -16.51 22.95 11.87
N LEU A 457 -16.04 22.89 10.62
CA LEU A 457 -16.08 24.00 9.70
C LEU A 457 -17.52 24.47 9.43
N GLU A 458 -18.46 23.55 9.17
CA GLU A 458 -19.87 23.88 8.91
C GLU A 458 -20.55 24.49 10.15
N LYS A 459 -20.21 24.04 11.36
CA LYS A 459 -20.67 24.70 12.59
C LYS A 459 -20.12 26.12 12.69
N ALA A 460 -18.83 26.32 12.42
CA ALA A 460 -18.20 27.64 12.48
C ALA A 460 -18.77 28.60 11.41
N ARG A 461 -19.08 28.09 10.21
CA ARG A 461 -19.73 28.85 9.12
C ARG A 461 -21.06 29.46 9.53
N LYS A 462 -21.85 28.74 10.33
CA LYS A 462 -23.14 29.25 10.85
C LYS A 462 -22.99 30.49 11.73
N ILE A 463 -21.82 30.67 12.35
CA ILE A 463 -21.52 31.82 13.22
C ILE A 463 -20.89 32.95 12.41
N ASP A 464 -19.85 32.64 11.64
CA ASP A 464 -19.19 33.59 10.74
C ASP A 464 -18.46 32.84 9.61
N PRO A 465 -18.97 32.90 8.36
CA PRO A 465 -18.36 32.19 7.23
C PRO A 465 -16.91 32.62 6.97
N LYS A 466 -16.62 33.94 7.03
CA LYS A 466 -15.30 34.48 6.71
C LYS A 466 -14.26 34.07 7.75
N ALA A 467 -14.58 34.21 9.03
CA ALA A 467 -13.69 33.81 10.12
C ALA A 467 -13.49 32.29 10.16
N ALA A 468 -14.50 31.50 9.76
CA ALA A 468 -14.39 30.05 9.69
C ALA A 468 -13.36 29.62 8.63
N ILE A 469 -13.40 30.20 7.43
CA ILE A 469 -12.37 29.93 6.39
C ILE A 469 -10.99 30.39 6.87
N TYR A 470 -10.89 31.56 7.50
CA TYR A 470 -9.61 32.08 7.98
C TYR A 470 -8.97 31.23 9.08
N ALA A 471 -9.80 30.57 9.88
CA ALA A 471 -9.38 29.65 10.92
C ALA A 471 -9.09 28.22 10.42
N THR A 472 -9.15 27.96 9.11
CA THR A 472 -8.98 26.62 8.55
C THR A 472 -7.73 26.55 7.70
N SER A 473 -6.91 25.51 7.91
CA SER A 473 -5.77 25.16 7.07
C SER A 473 -6.22 24.23 5.95
N TRP A 474 -5.71 24.43 4.73
CA TRP A 474 -6.20 23.76 3.53
C TRP A 474 -5.10 23.05 2.75
N GLY A 475 -5.43 21.88 2.22
CA GLY A 475 -4.71 21.20 1.15
C GLY A 475 -3.38 20.57 1.53
N LEU A 476 -2.58 20.29 0.51
CA LEU A 476 -1.31 19.57 0.58
C LEU A 476 -0.26 20.26 1.47
N PHE A 477 -0.29 21.59 1.50
CA PHE A 477 0.67 22.42 2.24
C PHE A 477 0.09 22.98 3.54
N GLN A 478 -1.18 22.68 3.85
CA GLN A 478 -1.88 23.17 5.06
C GLN A 478 -1.81 24.70 5.22
N ILE A 479 -2.03 25.44 4.13
CA ILE A 479 -2.02 26.91 4.17
C ILE A 479 -3.28 27.40 4.89
N LEU A 480 -3.08 28.17 5.95
CA LEU A 480 -4.16 28.77 6.73
C LEU A 480 -4.90 29.85 5.93
N GLY A 481 -6.23 29.82 5.92
CA GLY A 481 -7.06 30.73 5.12
C GLY A 481 -6.88 32.22 5.46
N GLU A 482 -6.43 32.54 6.68
CA GLU A 482 -6.09 33.92 7.07
C GLU A 482 -5.01 34.56 6.18
N ASN A 483 -4.20 33.74 5.52
CA ASN A 483 -3.16 34.21 4.63
C ASN A 483 -3.69 34.94 3.40
N LEU A 484 -4.98 34.79 3.06
CA LEU A 484 -5.65 35.59 2.04
C LEU A 484 -5.49 37.10 2.28
N GLU A 485 -5.57 37.55 3.53
CA GLU A 485 -5.40 38.96 3.90
C GLU A 485 -3.94 39.38 4.07
N HIS A 486 -2.99 38.45 3.93
CA HIS A 486 -1.59 38.63 4.30
C HIS A 486 -0.62 38.16 3.21
N ASN A 487 -0.30 36.87 3.21
CA ASN A 487 0.88 36.32 2.55
C ASN A 487 0.61 35.77 1.14
N ILE A 488 -0.65 35.59 0.73
CA ILE A 488 -0.99 35.06 -0.62
C ILE A 488 -1.79 36.05 -1.48
N LYS A 489 -1.71 37.35 -1.19
CA LYS A 489 -2.44 38.39 -1.94
C LYS A 489 -2.18 38.38 -3.44
N SER A 490 -0.97 38.00 -3.87
CA SER A 490 -0.59 37.91 -5.28
C SER A 490 -1.39 36.87 -6.07
N ARG A 491 -2.11 35.98 -5.38
CA ARG A 491 -3.02 34.99 -6.00
C ARG A 491 -4.33 35.61 -6.47
N ASN A 492 -4.64 36.85 -6.05
CA ASN A 492 -5.79 37.64 -6.52
C ASN A 492 -7.17 36.97 -6.40
N TYR A 493 -7.37 36.13 -5.37
CA TYR A 493 -8.69 35.59 -5.03
C TYR A 493 -9.68 36.73 -4.72
N GLN A 494 -10.84 36.72 -5.37
CA GLN A 494 -11.88 37.75 -5.23
C GLN A 494 -12.67 37.59 -3.92
N SER A 495 -12.77 36.36 -3.41
CA SER A 495 -13.48 36.07 -2.17
C SER A 495 -12.92 34.84 -1.44
N VAL A 496 -13.39 34.62 -0.20
CA VAL A 496 -13.01 33.43 0.59
C VAL A 496 -13.62 32.15 0.02
N GLU A 497 -14.77 32.27 -0.64
CA GLU A 497 -15.45 31.17 -1.33
C GLU A 497 -14.69 30.79 -2.61
N GLU A 498 -14.12 31.75 -3.34
CA GLU A 498 -13.26 31.44 -4.50
C GLU A 498 -12.00 30.69 -4.04
N PHE A 499 -11.35 31.17 -2.97
CA PHE A 499 -10.18 30.48 -2.41
C PHE A 499 -10.52 29.03 -2.06
N GLU A 500 -11.60 28.81 -1.31
CA GLU A 500 -12.06 27.47 -0.96
C GLU A 500 -12.34 26.60 -2.21
N ALA A 501 -13.09 27.14 -3.18
CA ALA A 501 -13.44 26.41 -4.39
C ALA A 501 -12.18 25.93 -5.14
N ARG A 502 -11.13 26.76 -5.19
CA ARG A 502 -9.83 26.40 -5.78
C ARG A 502 -9.10 25.35 -4.98
N GLN A 503 -9.20 25.35 -3.64
CA GLN A 503 -8.65 24.27 -2.82
C GLN A 503 -9.31 22.92 -3.12
N HIS A 504 -10.61 22.91 -3.45
CA HIS A 504 -11.31 21.69 -3.84
C HIS A 504 -11.03 21.23 -5.29
N GLU A 505 -10.44 22.08 -6.11
CA GLU A 505 -10.28 21.84 -7.55
C GLU A 505 -9.05 21.00 -7.88
N SER A 506 -7.88 21.37 -7.35
CA SER A 506 -6.61 20.69 -7.66
C SER A 506 -5.52 20.99 -6.63
N GLU A 507 -4.63 20.02 -6.39
CA GLU A 507 -3.43 20.20 -5.54
C GLU A 507 -2.45 21.21 -6.16
N TYR A 508 -2.54 21.47 -7.46
CA TYR A 508 -1.77 22.52 -8.12
C TYR A 508 -2.08 23.90 -7.53
N PHE A 509 -3.33 24.19 -7.16
CA PHE A 509 -3.66 25.44 -6.47
C PHE A 509 -3.03 25.51 -5.07
N HIS A 510 -2.97 24.39 -4.36
CA HIS A 510 -2.29 24.32 -3.06
C HIS A 510 -0.81 24.67 -3.20
N PHE A 511 -0.17 24.18 -4.27
CA PHE A 511 1.23 24.46 -4.56
C PHE A 511 1.48 25.93 -4.91
N LEU A 512 0.64 26.53 -5.75
CA LEU A 512 0.79 27.94 -6.08
C LEU A 512 0.58 28.86 -4.87
N ASP A 513 -0.35 28.50 -3.98
CA ASP A 513 -0.57 29.24 -2.73
C ASP A 513 0.62 29.10 -1.78
N PHE A 514 1.21 27.91 -1.69
CA PHE A 514 2.46 27.68 -0.97
C PHE A 514 3.61 28.54 -1.50
N LEU A 515 3.82 28.57 -2.83
CA LEU A 515 4.86 29.40 -3.44
C LEU A 515 4.66 30.89 -3.13
N ALA A 516 3.43 31.40 -3.24
CA ALA A 516 3.10 32.78 -2.88
C ALA A 516 3.42 33.06 -1.40
N PHE A 517 3.08 32.11 -0.52
CA PHE A 517 3.31 32.23 0.91
C PHE A 517 4.80 32.32 1.26
N ILE A 518 5.63 31.41 0.77
CA ILE A 518 7.07 31.36 1.12
C ILE A 518 7.87 32.54 0.55
N LYS A 519 7.39 33.13 -0.55
CA LYS A 519 8.00 34.33 -1.15
C LYS A 519 7.84 35.57 -0.28
N ILE A 520 6.71 35.69 0.42
CA ILE A 520 6.36 36.90 1.15
C ILE A 520 6.66 36.78 2.64
N LYS A 521 6.40 35.60 3.23
CA LYS A 521 6.57 35.39 4.67
C LYS A 521 8.04 35.57 5.06
N LYS A 522 8.29 36.46 6.02
CA LYS A 522 9.64 36.74 6.55
C LYS A 522 9.82 36.24 7.97
N VAL A 523 11.00 35.68 8.23
CA VAL A 523 11.47 35.25 9.54
C VAL A 523 12.96 35.59 9.64
N ARG A 524 13.39 36.06 10.82
CA ARG A 524 14.80 36.43 11.10
C ARG A 524 15.42 37.33 10.00
N GLY A 525 14.61 38.24 9.44
CA GLY A 525 15.03 39.22 8.43
C GLY A 525 15.11 38.70 6.99
N LYS A 526 14.86 37.41 6.73
CA LYS A 526 14.84 36.81 5.38
C LYS A 526 13.47 36.24 5.04
N THR A 527 13.15 36.11 3.76
CA THR A 527 11.95 35.40 3.28
C THR A 527 12.14 33.90 3.46
N LEU A 528 11.05 33.14 3.64
CA LEU A 528 11.14 31.69 3.85
C LEU A 528 11.81 30.99 2.66
N ILE A 529 11.50 31.44 1.45
CA ILE A 529 12.08 30.90 0.22
C ILE A 529 13.61 30.94 0.21
N ASN A 530 14.23 31.95 0.83
CA ASN A 530 15.69 32.07 0.85
C ASN A 530 16.37 31.00 1.70
N TYR A 531 15.67 30.41 2.68
CA TYR A 531 16.23 29.32 3.50
C TYR A 531 16.31 27.99 2.76
N ILE A 532 15.49 27.82 1.72
CA ILE A 532 15.36 26.58 0.94
C ILE A 532 15.75 26.76 -0.54
N SER A 533 16.35 27.91 -0.88
CA SER A 533 16.87 28.21 -2.21
C SER A 533 18.15 27.42 -2.49
N GLU A 534 18.35 27.03 -3.75
CA GLU A 534 19.58 26.38 -4.25
C GLU A 534 20.83 27.27 -4.15
N GLU A 535 20.68 28.57 -3.90
CA GLU A 535 21.80 29.45 -3.54
C GLU A 535 22.60 28.92 -2.33
N ASN A 536 21.98 28.09 -1.49
CA ASN A 536 22.63 27.48 -0.34
C ASN A 536 23.36 26.16 -0.67
N GLU A 537 23.50 25.78 -1.94
CA GLU A 537 24.24 24.59 -2.42
C GLU A 537 23.81 23.26 -1.75
N GLY A 538 22.51 23.12 -1.44
CA GLY A 538 21.97 21.95 -0.74
C GLY A 538 22.15 21.95 0.78
N ASN A 539 22.73 23.01 1.37
CA ASN A 539 22.80 23.23 2.81
C ASN A 539 21.68 24.18 3.28
N TYR A 540 20.43 23.72 3.18
CA TYR A 540 19.28 24.53 3.57
C TYR A 540 19.16 24.66 5.09
N ASP A 541 18.71 25.83 5.54
CA ASP A 541 18.40 26.09 6.94
C ASP A 541 16.97 25.63 7.26
N TRP A 542 16.82 24.31 7.41
CA TRP A 542 15.57 23.66 7.77
C TRP A 542 15.02 24.13 9.12
N GLU A 543 15.88 24.57 10.04
CA GLU A 543 15.47 25.06 11.36
C GLU A 543 14.74 26.41 11.22
N SER A 544 15.34 27.37 10.53
CA SER A 544 14.72 28.68 10.28
C SER A 544 13.48 28.56 9.39
N PHE A 545 13.52 27.69 8.37
CA PHE A 545 12.36 27.42 7.52
C PHE A 545 11.21 26.83 8.33
N ALA A 546 11.44 25.74 9.08
CA ALA A 546 10.39 25.08 9.87
C ALA A 546 9.85 26.00 10.97
N TYR A 547 10.70 26.80 11.63
CA TYR A 547 10.23 27.79 12.60
C TYR A 547 9.29 28.82 11.97
N GLY A 548 9.60 29.28 10.76
CA GLY A 548 8.79 30.29 10.10
C GLY A 548 7.54 29.77 9.41
N TYR A 549 7.55 28.51 9.01
CA TYR A 549 6.41 27.82 8.42
C TYR A 549 5.45 27.28 9.48
N ASN A 550 5.98 26.49 10.43
CA ASN A 550 5.22 25.77 11.46
C ASN A 550 5.09 26.53 12.80
N GLY A 551 5.85 27.61 13.00
CA GLY A 551 5.83 28.40 14.22
C GLY A 551 6.75 27.88 15.33
N SER A 552 6.64 28.46 16.53
CA SER A 552 7.56 28.18 17.66
C SER A 552 7.52 26.75 18.18
N GLY A 553 6.45 26.00 17.92
CA GLY A 553 6.29 24.60 18.29
C GLY A 553 7.07 23.61 17.40
N TYR A 554 7.73 24.07 16.33
CA TYR A 554 8.31 23.19 15.32
C TYR A 554 9.35 22.17 15.85
N LYS A 555 10.04 22.49 16.96
CA LYS A 555 11.03 21.58 17.58
C LYS A 555 10.37 20.38 18.24
N VAL A 556 9.17 20.55 18.79
CA VAL A 556 8.46 19.50 19.53
C VAL A 556 8.05 18.35 18.60
N ASN A 557 7.70 18.67 17.35
CA ASN A 557 7.31 17.68 16.34
C ASN A 557 8.45 17.35 15.37
N GLU A 558 9.65 17.87 15.62
CA GLU A 558 10.87 17.62 14.83
C GLU A 558 10.74 17.93 13.32
N TYR A 559 9.93 18.92 12.95
CA TYR A 559 9.67 19.26 11.53
C TYR A 559 10.96 19.45 10.72
N HIS A 560 11.90 20.22 11.26
CA HIS A 560 13.20 20.49 10.63
C HIS A 560 14.02 19.21 10.36
N THR A 561 14.05 18.27 11.32
CA THR A 561 14.75 16.99 11.17
C THR A 561 14.08 16.10 10.13
N LYS A 562 12.74 16.04 10.15
CA LYS A 562 11.95 15.26 9.18
C LYS A 562 12.11 15.79 7.76
N MET A 563 12.02 17.10 7.56
CA MET A 563 12.21 17.73 6.25
C MET A 563 13.62 17.46 5.70
N LYS A 564 14.65 17.61 6.54
CA LYS A 564 16.03 17.27 6.15
C LYS A 564 16.17 15.81 5.75
N HIS A 565 15.63 14.89 6.55
CA HIS A 565 15.69 13.45 6.29
C HIS A 565 15.04 13.08 4.95
N PHE A 566 13.81 13.54 4.70
CA PHE A 566 13.13 13.26 3.43
C PHE A 566 13.79 13.94 2.23
N TYR A 567 14.37 15.13 2.40
CA TYR A 567 15.17 15.76 1.34
C TYR A 567 16.36 14.88 0.96
N GLU A 568 17.13 14.39 1.94
CA GLU A 568 18.27 13.51 1.68
C GLU A 568 17.84 12.20 0.99
N GLN A 569 16.67 11.67 1.35
CA GLN A 569 16.08 10.51 0.67
C GLN A 569 15.74 10.83 -0.80
N PHE A 570 14.96 11.87 -1.07
CA PHE A 570 14.53 12.22 -2.43
C PHE A 570 15.68 12.68 -3.33
N LYS A 571 16.70 13.32 -2.75
CA LYS A 571 17.94 13.67 -3.47
C LYS A 571 18.65 12.41 -3.98
N LYS A 572 18.74 11.37 -3.14
CA LYS A 572 19.33 10.08 -3.55
C LYS A 572 18.50 9.42 -4.64
N GLU A 573 17.18 9.41 -4.51
CA GLU A 573 16.29 8.82 -5.53
C GLU A 573 16.43 9.51 -6.89
N GLN A 574 16.59 10.84 -6.95
CA GLN A 574 16.85 11.56 -8.20
C GLN A 574 18.22 11.26 -8.82
N THR A 575 19.25 10.99 -8.03
CA THR A 575 20.60 10.67 -8.55
C THR A 575 20.69 9.30 -9.24
N TRP A 576 19.68 8.42 -9.09
CA TRP A 576 19.61 7.14 -9.82
C TRP A 576 18.84 7.22 -11.16
N THR A 577 18.17 8.36 -11.42
CA THR A 577 17.35 8.59 -12.62
C THR A 577 17.96 9.60 -13.61
N ALA A 578 19.15 10.13 -13.30
CA ALA A 578 19.99 10.89 -14.23
C ALA A 578 21.13 9.99 -14.71
#